data_AF-A0A0G1DFX2-F1
#
_entry.id   AF-A0A0G1DFX2-F1
#
_cell.length_a   1.000
_cell.length_b   1.000
_cell.length_c   1.000
_cell.angle_alpha   90.00
_cell.angle_beta   90.00
_cell.angle_gamma   90.00
#
_symmetry.space_group_name_H-M   'P 1'
#
loop_
_entity.id
_entity.type
_entity.pdbx_description
1 polymer ?
#
loop_
_entity_poly.entity_id
_entity_poly.type
_entity_poly.pdbx_seq_one_letter_code
_entity_poly.pdbx_strand_id
1 'polypeptide(L)'
;MNTKKFQITIIIVLVLLIGFLYFNNRETQNKVKIIETPKPIVSDLNVPDSWEDTSDNIEDYYKVYKNPAVLFLRKALNAYLNNDSSGINISNAAVKKETGEGIISGLESFDKEYYKSKFVVLTINKSISGGVDIQILFQDKPDRIFYAWVYQLADGNFELRGFNSKEEMKPEAMKAIQTEFKTFLEDKEHAL
;
A
#
# COMPACT_ATOMS: atom_id res chain seq x y z
N MET A 1 -20.10 -42.05 43.24
CA MET A 1 -19.05 -41.02 43.13
C MET A 1 -19.62 -39.71 43.66
N ASN A 2 -18.97 -39.08 44.64
CA ASN A 2 -19.56 -37.96 45.39
C ASN A 2 -19.55 -36.70 44.50
N THR A 3 -20.73 -36.23 44.08
CA THR A 3 -20.91 -35.15 43.10
C THR A 3 -20.21 -33.85 43.50
N LYS A 4 -20.05 -33.59 44.80
CA LYS A 4 -19.26 -32.45 45.32
C LYS A 4 -17.76 -32.62 45.07
N LYS A 5 -17.21 -33.84 45.16
CA LYS A 5 -15.80 -34.12 44.86
C LYS A 5 -15.51 -34.00 43.36
N PHE A 6 -16.47 -34.36 42.51
CA PHE A 6 -16.35 -34.24 41.06
C PHE A 6 -16.31 -32.77 40.59
N GLN A 7 -17.14 -31.90 41.17
CA GLN A 7 -17.16 -30.46 40.85
C GLN A 7 -15.88 -29.74 41.29
N ILE A 8 -15.30 -30.11 42.44
CA ILE A 8 -14.04 -29.53 42.92
C ILE A 8 -12.87 -29.89 41.98
N THR A 9 -12.83 -31.12 41.45
CA THR A 9 -11.78 -31.53 40.50
C THR A 9 -11.84 -30.72 39.20
N ILE A 10 -13.04 -30.42 38.69
CA ILE A 10 -13.21 -29.63 37.46
C ILE A 10 -12.71 -28.18 37.65
N ILE A 11 -13.00 -27.57 38.80
CA ILE A 11 -12.55 -26.20 39.11
C ILE A 11 -11.02 -26.13 39.19
N ILE A 12 -10.37 -27.12 39.81
CA ILE A 12 -8.90 -27.16 39.90
C ILE A 12 -8.26 -27.28 38.50
N VAL A 13 -8.83 -28.12 37.62
CA VAL A 13 -8.33 -28.26 36.24
C VAL A 13 -8.49 -26.96 35.44
N LEU A 14 -9.61 -26.24 35.60
CA LEU A 14 -9.83 -24.95 34.96
C LEU A 14 -8.86 -23.86 35.44
N VAL A 15 -8.58 -23.80 36.75
CA VAL A 15 -7.60 -22.84 37.30
C VAL A 15 -6.18 -23.16 36.82
N LEU A 16 -5.82 -24.44 36.72
CA LEU A 16 -4.53 -24.85 36.16
C LEU A 16 -4.42 -24.54 34.65
N LEU A 17 -5.50 -24.69 33.89
CA LEU A 17 -5.55 -24.32 32.46
C LEU A 17 -5.41 -22.82 32.25
N ILE A 18 -6.10 -22.01 33.05
CA ILE A 18 -5.98 -20.54 33.01
C ILE A 18 -4.57 -20.12 33.42
N GLY A 19 -4.02 -20.74 34.48
CA GLY A 19 -2.65 -20.51 34.91
C GLY A 19 -1.62 -20.87 33.82
N PHE A 20 -1.80 -22.01 33.14
CA PHE A 20 -0.93 -22.46 32.05
C PHE A 20 -1.00 -21.52 30.84
N LEU A 21 -2.20 -21.05 30.46
CA LEU A 21 -2.37 -20.04 29.42
C LEU A 21 -1.71 -18.70 29.80
N TYR A 22 -1.84 -18.29 31.07
CA TYR A 22 -1.20 -17.07 31.56
C TYR A 22 0.33 -17.18 31.64
N PHE A 23 0.85 -18.38 31.92
CA PHE A 23 2.28 -18.65 32.02
C PHE A 23 2.94 -18.73 30.63
N ASN A 24 2.32 -19.41 29.67
CA ASN A 24 2.79 -19.43 28.27
C ASN A 24 2.82 -18.03 27.64
N ASN A 25 1.92 -17.12 28.07
CA ASN A 25 1.91 -15.73 27.61
C ASN A 25 3.00 -14.86 28.26
N ARG A 26 3.69 -15.34 29.32
CA ARG A 26 4.76 -14.60 30.01
C ARG A 26 6.17 -14.91 29.50
N GLU A 27 6.42 -16.10 28.93
CA GLU A 27 7.75 -16.45 28.43
C GLU A 27 8.16 -15.67 27.15
N THR A 28 7.23 -15.00 26.49
CA THR A 28 7.53 -14.13 25.33
C THR A 28 8.03 -12.72 25.71
N GLN A 29 8.01 -12.33 26.99
CA GLN A 29 8.33 -10.96 27.42
C GLN A 29 9.73 -10.77 28.03
N ASN A 30 10.55 -11.83 28.12
CA ASN A 30 11.93 -11.75 28.62
C ASN A 30 12.95 -12.30 27.61
N LYS A 31 13.15 -11.57 26.51
CA LYS A 31 14.41 -11.61 25.75
C LYS A 31 14.94 -10.20 25.55
N VAL A 32 16.04 -9.93 26.25
CA VAL A 32 17.12 -8.96 26.01
C VAL A 32 16.76 -7.73 25.16
N LYS A 33 16.80 -6.56 25.82
CA LYS A 33 16.75 -5.22 25.24
C LYS A 33 17.96 -5.00 24.31
N ILE A 34 17.82 -5.32 23.03
CA ILE A 34 18.67 -4.77 21.98
C ILE A 34 18.18 -3.35 21.72
N ILE A 35 19.10 -2.38 21.73
CA ILE A 35 18.79 -0.99 21.38
C ILE A 35 18.53 -0.99 19.86
N GLU A 36 17.30 -1.26 19.47
CA GLU A 36 16.83 -1.05 18.10
C GLU A 36 16.78 0.45 17.86
N THR A 37 17.55 0.92 16.88
CA THR A 37 17.34 2.22 16.25
C THR A 37 15.85 2.36 15.90
N PRO A 38 15.21 3.52 16.18
CA PRO A 38 13.77 3.66 16.08
C PRO A 38 13.32 3.38 14.65
N LYS A 39 12.68 2.23 14.46
CA LYS A 39 12.01 1.83 13.23
C LYS A 39 10.90 2.86 12.96
N PRO A 40 10.85 3.50 11.78
CA PRO A 40 9.85 4.53 11.50
C PRO A 40 8.43 3.95 11.55
N ILE A 41 7.50 4.82 11.95
CA ILE A 41 6.07 4.60 12.14
C ILE A 41 5.42 4.37 10.76
N VAL A 42 5.57 3.17 10.20
CA VAL A 42 4.96 2.73 8.93
C VAL A 42 3.88 1.64 9.19
N SER A 43 3.47 1.44 10.44
CA SER A 43 2.54 0.37 10.83
C SER A 43 1.07 0.58 10.43
N ASP A 44 0.68 1.79 10.00
CA ASP A 44 -0.69 2.10 9.52
C ASP A 44 -0.83 1.94 7.99
N LEU A 45 0.27 1.67 7.28
CA LEU A 45 0.23 1.21 5.91
C LEU A 45 0.22 -0.33 5.98
N ASN A 46 -0.79 -0.97 5.40
CA ASN A 46 -0.80 -2.42 5.19
C ASN A 46 0.22 -2.75 4.09
N VAL A 47 1.48 -2.52 4.42
CA VAL A 47 2.70 -2.88 3.73
C VAL A 47 2.81 -4.39 3.90
N PRO A 48 2.65 -5.21 2.83
CA PRO A 48 2.79 -6.65 2.96
C PRO A 48 4.17 -6.99 3.53
N ASP A 49 4.28 -8.06 4.32
CA ASP A 49 5.55 -8.58 4.86
C ASP A 49 6.62 -8.89 3.79
N SER A 50 6.28 -8.81 2.50
CA SER A 50 7.20 -8.94 1.37
C SER A 50 7.74 -7.61 0.84
N TRP A 51 7.98 -6.61 1.69
CA TRP A 51 9.04 -5.65 1.40
C TRP A 51 10.37 -6.39 1.57
N GLU A 52 10.72 -7.20 0.57
CA GLU A 52 12.14 -7.37 0.26
C GLU A 52 12.63 -5.98 -0.05
N ASP A 53 13.34 -5.42 0.92
CA ASP A 53 14.23 -4.27 0.79
C ASP A 53 14.68 -4.17 -0.66
N THR A 54 14.12 -3.22 -1.40
CA THR A 54 14.44 -3.02 -2.81
C THR A 54 15.75 -2.26 -2.87
N SER A 55 16.77 -2.95 -2.36
CA SER A 55 18.20 -2.78 -2.49
C SER A 55 18.76 -1.41 -2.09
N ASP A 56 19.89 -1.43 -1.41
CA ASP A 56 20.89 -0.35 -1.38
C ASP A 56 21.37 0.10 -2.80
N ASN A 57 20.80 -0.45 -3.88
CA ASN A 57 21.12 -0.20 -5.28
C ASN A 57 19.97 0.50 -6.02
N ILE A 58 20.14 1.81 -6.25
CA ILE A 58 19.20 2.65 -7.00
C ILE A 58 18.85 2.10 -8.41
N GLU A 59 19.75 1.35 -9.05
CA GLU A 59 19.52 0.78 -10.38
C GLU A 59 18.45 -0.32 -10.38
N ASP A 60 18.35 -1.08 -9.30
CA ASP A 60 17.35 -2.12 -9.14
C ASP A 60 15.96 -1.51 -8.94
N TYR A 61 15.87 -0.40 -8.20
CA TYR A 61 14.63 0.38 -8.11
C TYR A 61 14.15 0.81 -9.51
N TYR A 62 15.02 1.33 -10.38
CA TYR A 62 14.59 1.80 -11.71
C TYR A 62 14.00 0.70 -12.61
N LYS A 63 14.17 -0.59 -12.28
CA LYS A 63 13.47 -1.67 -12.97
C LYS A 63 11.95 -1.58 -12.80
N VAL A 64 11.42 -0.93 -11.75
CA VAL A 64 9.98 -0.70 -11.59
C VAL A 64 9.38 0.07 -12.76
N TYR A 65 10.13 1.00 -13.36
CA TYR A 65 9.68 1.78 -14.51
C TYR A 65 9.70 0.98 -15.82
N LYS A 66 10.25 -0.23 -15.83
CA LYS A 66 10.15 -1.20 -16.93
C LYS A 66 8.96 -2.15 -16.75
N ASN A 67 8.24 -2.09 -15.63
CA ASN A 67 7.06 -2.92 -15.38
C ASN A 67 5.92 -2.53 -16.35
N PRO A 68 5.33 -3.48 -17.10
CA PRO A 68 4.28 -3.18 -18.08
C PRO A 68 3.05 -2.47 -17.49
N ALA A 69 2.65 -2.80 -16.26
CA ALA A 69 1.51 -2.17 -15.59
C ALA A 69 1.82 -0.71 -15.19
N VAL A 70 3.05 -0.42 -14.77
CA VAL A 70 3.50 0.95 -14.44
C VAL A 70 3.59 1.80 -15.70
N LEU A 71 4.15 1.26 -16.78
CA LEU A 71 4.17 1.92 -18.09
C LEU A 71 2.76 2.17 -18.62
N PHE A 72 1.86 1.22 -18.44
CA PHE A 72 0.45 1.39 -18.78
C PHE A 72 -0.21 2.49 -17.96
N LEU A 73 0.03 2.55 -16.64
CA LEU A 73 -0.50 3.62 -15.79
C LEU A 73 -0.11 5.00 -16.32
N ARG A 74 1.17 5.19 -16.69
CA ARG A 74 1.63 6.45 -17.31
C ARG A 74 0.87 6.77 -18.59
N LYS A 75 0.65 5.77 -19.46
CA LYS A 75 -0.12 5.94 -20.71
C LYS A 75 -1.59 6.30 -20.43
N ALA A 76 -2.22 5.67 -19.44
CA ALA A 76 -3.60 5.94 -19.05
C ALA A 76 -3.79 7.37 -18.53
N LEU A 77 -2.87 7.85 -17.67
CA LEU A 77 -2.89 9.22 -17.21
C LEU A 77 -2.70 10.23 -18.36
N ASN A 78 -1.83 9.94 -19.33
CA ASN A 78 -1.63 10.80 -20.50
C ASN A 78 -2.85 10.81 -21.44
N ALA A 79 -3.46 9.65 -21.66
CA ALA A 79 -4.71 9.52 -22.42
C ALA A 79 -5.82 10.36 -21.78
N TYR A 80 -5.97 10.29 -20.45
CA TYR A 80 -6.92 11.10 -19.71
C TYR A 80 -6.62 12.61 -19.82
N LEU A 81 -5.36 13.02 -19.71
CA LEU A 81 -4.96 14.42 -19.88
C LEU A 81 -5.29 14.97 -21.27
N ASN A 82 -5.07 14.16 -22.31
CA ASN A 82 -5.29 14.53 -23.70
C ASN A 82 -6.76 14.42 -24.13
N ASN A 83 -7.64 13.90 -23.25
CA ASN A 83 -9.02 13.52 -23.58
C ASN A 83 -9.10 12.57 -24.79
N ASP A 84 -8.14 11.65 -24.90
CA ASP A 84 -8.07 10.64 -25.97
C ASP A 84 -7.72 9.28 -25.37
N SER A 85 -8.75 8.46 -25.15
CA SER A 85 -8.63 7.07 -24.68
C SER A 85 -8.82 6.04 -25.81
N SER A 86 -8.80 6.45 -27.08
CA SER A 86 -9.08 5.56 -28.22
C SER A 86 -8.18 4.32 -28.31
N GLY A 87 -6.96 4.41 -27.76
CA GLY A 87 -5.98 3.32 -27.70
C GLY A 87 -5.68 2.79 -26.29
N ILE A 88 -6.40 3.20 -25.25
CA ILE A 88 -6.14 2.81 -23.86
C ILE A 88 -7.45 2.49 -23.14
N ASN A 89 -7.51 1.33 -22.47
CA ASN A 89 -8.68 0.94 -21.69
C ASN A 89 -8.66 1.62 -20.32
N ILE A 90 -9.56 2.58 -20.11
CA ILE A 90 -9.78 3.23 -18.81
C ILE A 90 -11.23 2.96 -18.42
N SER A 91 -11.44 2.27 -17.31
CA SER A 91 -12.79 1.98 -16.81
C SER A 91 -13.47 3.28 -16.38
N ASN A 92 -14.81 3.30 -16.45
CA ASN A 92 -15.57 4.43 -15.92
C ASN A 92 -15.36 4.62 -14.39
N ALA A 93 -15.09 3.53 -13.65
CA ALA A 93 -14.81 3.58 -12.22
C ALA A 93 -13.44 4.23 -11.91
N ALA A 94 -12.48 4.15 -12.83
CA ALA A 94 -11.22 4.87 -12.71
C ALA A 94 -11.37 6.36 -13.01
N VAL A 95 -12.39 6.79 -13.77
CA VAL A 95 -12.58 8.18 -14.18
C VAL A 95 -13.51 8.91 -13.23
N LYS A 96 -14.73 8.38 -13.06
CA LYS A 96 -15.84 9.10 -12.45
C LYS A 96 -15.53 9.47 -11.01
N LYS A 97 -15.75 10.74 -10.68
CA LYS A 97 -15.66 11.20 -9.29
C LYS A 97 -16.64 10.44 -8.40
N GLU A 98 -16.11 9.80 -7.37
CA GLU A 98 -16.86 9.18 -6.29
C GLU A 98 -16.20 9.50 -4.95
N THR A 99 -17.02 9.78 -3.94
CA THR A 99 -16.56 10.03 -2.58
C THR A 99 -17.14 8.94 -1.70
N GLY A 100 -16.27 8.06 -1.20
CA GLY A 100 -16.60 7.10 -0.15
C GLY A 100 -16.07 7.59 1.19
N GLU A 101 -16.45 6.93 2.28
CA GLU A 101 -15.94 7.25 3.61
C GLU A 101 -14.40 7.13 3.64
N GLY A 102 -13.71 8.28 3.73
CA GLY A 102 -12.25 8.37 3.84
C GLY A 102 -11.46 8.08 2.56
N ILE A 103 -12.13 7.83 1.42
CA ILE A 103 -11.50 7.54 0.12
C ILE A 103 -12.08 8.47 -0.94
N ILE A 104 -11.17 9.15 -1.65
CA ILE A 104 -11.47 9.95 -2.84
C ILE A 104 -11.15 9.08 -4.05
N SER A 105 -12.12 8.86 -4.93
CA SER A 105 -12.01 7.96 -6.08
C SER A 105 -12.27 8.68 -7.39
N GLY A 106 -11.64 8.19 -8.46
CA GLY A 106 -11.80 8.67 -9.81
C GLY A 106 -10.83 9.79 -10.19
N LEU A 107 -10.34 9.74 -11.42
CA LEU A 107 -9.44 10.74 -11.99
C LEU A 107 -10.06 12.16 -11.99
N GLU A 108 -11.40 12.27 -12.07
CA GLU A 108 -12.12 13.54 -11.99
C GLU A 108 -12.06 14.20 -10.60
N SER A 109 -11.69 13.45 -9.56
CA SER A 109 -11.65 13.97 -8.20
C SER A 109 -10.41 14.79 -7.86
N PHE A 110 -9.39 14.76 -8.71
CA PHE A 110 -8.11 15.42 -8.45
C PHE A 110 -7.76 16.41 -9.55
N ASP A 111 -6.91 17.38 -9.19
CA ASP A 111 -6.36 18.33 -10.12
C ASP A 111 -5.55 17.62 -11.22
N LYS A 112 -5.76 18.00 -12.48
CA LYS A 112 -4.99 17.46 -13.62
C LYS A 112 -3.50 17.74 -13.50
N GLU A 113 -3.07 18.74 -12.74
CA GLU A 113 -1.64 19.00 -12.48
C GLU A 113 -0.91 17.80 -11.85
N TYR A 114 -1.60 16.97 -11.04
CA TYR A 114 -0.99 15.73 -10.55
C TYR A 114 -0.59 14.82 -11.70
N TYR A 115 -1.47 14.64 -12.68
CA TYR A 115 -1.23 13.70 -13.78
C TYR A 115 -0.17 14.22 -14.75
N LYS A 116 0.09 15.53 -14.79
CA LYS A 116 1.19 16.11 -15.56
C LYS A 116 2.54 15.85 -14.91
N SER A 117 2.57 15.75 -13.58
CA SER A 117 3.75 15.41 -12.81
C SER A 117 4.24 14.01 -13.15
N LYS A 118 5.55 13.83 -13.06
CA LYS A 118 6.15 12.51 -12.90
C LYS A 118 5.76 11.90 -11.55
N PHE A 119 5.80 10.59 -11.43
CA PHE A 119 5.52 9.88 -10.19
C PHE A 119 6.61 8.88 -9.83
N VAL A 120 6.78 8.68 -8.53
CA VAL A 120 7.57 7.59 -7.97
C VAL A 120 6.63 6.44 -7.61
N VAL A 121 7.08 5.20 -7.85
CA VAL A 121 6.35 4.01 -7.42
C VAL A 121 6.79 3.68 -6.00
N LEU A 122 5.82 3.57 -5.08
CA LEU A 122 6.04 3.18 -3.69
C LEU A 122 5.91 1.67 -3.53
N THR A 123 4.83 1.08 -4.07
CA THR A 123 4.60 -0.36 -4.02
C THR A 123 3.88 -0.86 -5.28
N ILE A 124 4.07 -2.14 -5.59
CA ILE A 124 3.30 -2.89 -6.58
C ILE A 124 2.87 -4.19 -5.92
N ASN A 125 1.58 -4.32 -5.62
CA ASN A 125 1.04 -5.50 -4.97
C ASN A 125 0.06 -6.22 -5.91
N LYS A 126 -0.07 -7.54 -5.77
CA LYS A 126 -1.16 -8.26 -6.43
C LYS A 126 -2.48 -7.84 -5.81
N SER A 127 -3.45 -7.46 -6.64
CA SER A 127 -4.78 -7.14 -6.14
C SER A 127 -5.57 -8.42 -5.89
N ILE A 128 -6.38 -8.45 -4.81
CA ILE A 128 -7.22 -9.61 -4.44
C ILE A 128 -8.20 -9.95 -5.57
N SER A 129 -8.66 -8.93 -6.29
CA SER A 129 -9.61 -9.06 -7.40
C SER A 129 -8.92 -9.27 -8.76
N GLY A 130 -7.62 -9.60 -8.76
CA GLY A 130 -6.79 -9.75 -9.96
C GLY A 130 -6.17 -8.44 -10.45
N GLY A 131 -5.10 -8.54 -11.24
CA GLY A 131 -4.28 -7.38 -11.61
C GLY A 131 -3.33 -6.96 -10.49
N VAL A 132 -2.93 -5.69 -10.50
CA VAL A 132 -2.00 -5.10 -9.53
C VAL A 132 -2.52 -3.78 -8.98
N ASP A 133 -2.25 -3.56 -7.70
CA ASP A 133 -2.42 -2.29 -7.01
C ASP A 133 -1.07 -1.58 -6.92
N ILE A 134 -0.97 -0.42 -7.57
CA ILE A 134 0.23 0.39 -7.63
C ILE A 134 0.03 1.61 -6.75
N GLN A 135 0.90 1.80 -5.76
CA GLN A 135 0.92 3.02 -4.97
C GLN A 135 1.96 3.97 -5.55
N ILE A 136 1.56 5.22 -5.79
CA ILE A 136 2.44 6.24 -6.36
C ILE A 136 2.40 7.54 -5.56
N LEU A 137 3.44 8.33 -5.72
CA LEU A 137 3.54 9.70 -5.20
C LEU A 137 4.01 10.61 -6.35
N PHE A 138 3.27 11.68 -6.64
CA PHE A 138 3.66 12.61 -7.69
C PHE A 138 4.77 13.53 -7.21
N GLN A 139 5.82 13.70 -8.01
CA GLN A 139 7.02 14.44 -7.62
C GLN A 139 6.80 15.93 -7.41
N ASP A 140 5.96 16.57 -8.23
CA ASP A 140 5.76 18.02 -8.16
C ASP A 140 4.79 18.41 -7.03
N LYS A 141 3.97 17.46 -6.59
CA LYS A 141 3.06 17.61 -5.46
C LYS A 141 2.98 16.31 -4.64
N PRO A 142 4.03 15.99 -3.86
CA PRO A 142 4.12 14.72 -3.12
C PRO A 142 3.32 14.78 -1.82
N ASP A 143 2.08 15.28 -1.85
CA ASP A 143 1.28 15.53 -0.64
C ASP A 143 0.30 14.40 -0.28
N ARG A 144 0.18 13.38 -1.14
CA ARG A 144 -0.70 12.23 -0.93
C ARG A 144 -0.26 11.01 -1.73
N ILE A 145 -0.60 9.83 -1.23
CA ILE A 145 -0.42 8.57 -1.95
C ILE A 145 -1.63 8.31 -2.83
N PHE A 146 -1.38 7.98 -4.09
CA PHE A 146 -2.41 7.53 -5.01
C PHE A 146 -2.32 6.02 -5.19
N TYR A 147 -3.48 5.38 -5.30
CA TYR A 147 -3.67 3.95 -5.48
C TYR A 147 -4.28 3.72 -6.85
N ALA A 148 -3.53 3.09 -7.75
CA ALA A 148 -3.99 2.74 -9.08
C ALA A 148 -4.18 1.22 -9.18
N TRP A 149 -5.38 0.79 -9.55
CA TRP A 149 -5.66 -0.62 -9.83
C TRP A 149 -5.56 -0.86 -11.34
N VAL A 150 -4.50 -1.56 -11.75
CA VAL A 150 -4.24 -1.92 -13.15
C VAL A 150 -4.51 -3.41 -13.34
N TYR A 151 -5.49 -3.72 -14.18
CA TYR A 151 -5.92 -5.09 -14.46
C TYR A 151 -5.38 -5.58 -15.78
N GLN A 152 -4.86 -6.82 -15.82
CA GLN A 152 -4.47 -7.47 -17.08
C GLN A 152 -5.64 -8.29 -17.61
N LEU A 153 -6.09 -7.97 -18.81
CA LEU A 153 -7.15 -8.65 -19.54
C LEU A 153 -6.65 -9.97 -20.13
N ALA A 154 -7.58 -10.85 -20.53
CA ALA A 154 -7.26 -12.17 -21.08
C ALA A 154 -6.46 -12.13 -22.39
N ASP A 155 -6.56 -11.03 -23.15
CA ASP A 155 -5.79 -10.79 -24.38
C ASP A 155 -4.38 -10.23 -24.11
N GLY A 156 -4.01 -10.07 -22.84
CA GLY A 156 -2.73 -9.53 -22.40
C GLY A 156 -2.68 -8.00 -22.31
N ASN A 157 -3.72 -7.28 -22.76
CA ASN A 157 -3.81 -5.83 -22.61
C ASN A 157 -4.12 -5.44 -21.16
N PHE A 158 -3.91 -4.17 -20.83
CA PHE A 158 -4.19 -3.64 -19.50
C PHE A 158 -5.42 -2.72 -19.53
N GLU A 159 -6.05 -2.60 -18.36
CA GLU A 159 -7.16 -1.70 -18.07
C GLU A 159 -6.90 -0.96 -16.75
N LEU A 160 -7.06 0.36 -16.73
CA LEU A 160 -7.06 1.11 -15.47
C LEU A 160 -8.46 1.00 -14.88
N ARG A 161 -8.60 0.24 -13.80
CA ARG A 161 -9.91 -0.06 -13.19
C ARG A 161 -10.29 0.84 -12.04
N GLY A 162 -9.31 1.39 -11.32
CA GLY A 162 -9.53 2.29 -10.21
C GLY A 162 -8.37 3.25 -10.02
N PHE A 163 -8.67 4.45 -9.53
CA PHE A 163 -7.66 5.45 -9.21
C PHE A 163 -8.14 6.27 -8.01
N ASN A 164 -7.46 6.12 -6.87
CA ASN A 164 -7.96 6.59 -5.59
C ASN A 164 -6.86 7.26 -4.75
N SER A 165 -7.26 7.99 -3.73
CA SER A 165 -6.39 8.46 -2.64
C SER A 165 -7.17 8.39 -1.33
N LYS A 166 -6.49 8.21 -0.22
CA LYS A 166 -7.10 8.52 1.09
C LYS A 166 -7.41 10.02 1.15
N GLU A 167 -8.52 10.36 1.79
CA GLU A 167 -8.92 11.76 2.01
C GLU A 167 -7.96 12.47 2.96
N GLU A 168 -7.55 11.76 4.02
CA GLU A 168 -6.65 12.27 5.03
C GLU A 168 -5.43 11.35 5.21
N MET A 169 -4.27 11.98 5.40
CA MET A 169 -3.08 11.31 5.90
C MET A 169 -2.43 12.20 6.97
N LYS A 170 -2.00 11.58 8.07
CA LYS A 170 -1.30 12.30 9.15
C LYS A 170 -0.06 13.00 8.56
N PRO A 171 0.13 14.32 8.79
CA PRO A 171 1.27 15.06 8.23
C PRO A 171 2.63 14.42 8.54
N GLU A 172 2.78 13.83 9.72
CA GLU A 172 4.01 13.16 10.16
C GLU A 172 4.30 11.91 9.32
N ALA A 173 3.25 11.14 8.99
CA ALA A 173 3.36 9.96 8.13
C ALA A 173 3.73 10.36 6.70
N MET A 174 3.10 11.41 6.14
CA MET A 174 3.46 11.93 4.82
C MET A 174 4.90 12.43 4.78
N LYS A 175 5.35 13.15 5.81
CA LYS A 175 6.73 13.62 5.92
C LYS A 175 7.72 12.46 5.99
N ALA A 176 7.40 11.39 6.71
CA ALA A 176 8.24 10.19 6.77
C ALA A 176 8.41 9.57 5.38
N ILE A 177 7.31 9.40 4.63
CA ILE A 177 7.34 8.88 3.26
C ILE A 177 8.15 9.78 2.33
N GLN A 178 7.95 11.09 2.37
CA GLN A 178 8.73 12.03 1.57
C GLN A 178 10.22 11.97 1.89
N THR A 179 10.58 11.73 3.16
CA THR A 179 11.98 11.60 3.59
C THR A 179 12.59 10.30 3.07
N GLU A 180 11.86 9.19 3.19
CA GLU A 180 12.27 7.87 2.71
C GLU A 180 12.47 7.85 1.19
N PHE A 181 11.53 8.43 0.44
CA PHE A 181 11.55 8.46 -1.02
C PHE A 181 12.25 9.70 -1.61
N LYS A 182 12.96 10.49 -0.79
CA LYS A 182 13.54 11.78 -1.20
C LYS A 182 14.41 11.65 -2.46
N THR A 183 15.32 10.69 -2.48
CA THR A 183 16.23 10.45 -3.63
C THR A 183 15.44 10.24 -4.93
N PHE A 184 14.34 9.49 -4.87
CA PHE A 184 13.50 9.22 -6.05
C PHE A 184 12.59 10.39 -6.42
N LEU A 185 12.18 11.20 -5.43
CA LEU A 185 11.38 12.40 -5.67
C LEU A 185 12.19 13.52 -6.34
N GLU A 186 13.48 13.59 -6.03
CA GLU A 186 14.43 14.56 -6.61
C GLU A 186 14.97 14.11 -7.98
N ASP A 187 14.88 12.81 -8.31
CA ASP A 187 15.31 12.27 -9.60
C ASP A 187 14.29 12.54 -10.72
N LYS A 188 14.58 13.56 -11.53
CA LYS A 188 13.77 13.94 -12.69
C LYS A 188 14.10 13.16 -13.96
N GLU A 189 15.13 12.32 -13.98
CA GLU A 189 15.54 11.59 -15.18
C GLU A 189 14.70 10.31 -15.36
N HIS A 190 14.62 9.48 -14.31
CA HIS A 190 14.07 8.12 -14.43
C HIS A 190 12.57 8.01 -14.11
N ALA A 191 12.01 8.95 -13.34
CA ALA A 191 10.59 8.93 -13.00
C ALA A 191 9.69 9.16 -14.24
N LEU A 192 8.49 8.56 -14.22
CA LEU A 192 7.50 8.56 -15.30
C LEU A 192 6.39 9.58 -15.07
#